data_AF-A0A3N5VPK6-F1
#
_entry.id   AF-A0A3N5VPK6-F1
#
_cell.length_a   1.000
_cell.length_b   1.000
_cell.length_c   1.000
_cell.angle_alpha   90.00
_cell.angle_beta   90.00
_cell.angle_gamma   90.00
#
_symmetry.space_group_name_H-M   'P 1'
#
loop_
_entity.id
_entity.type
_entity.pdbx_description
1 polymer ?
#
loop_
_entity_poly.entity_id
_entity_poly.type
_entity_poly.pdbx_seq_one_letter_code
_entity_poly.pdbx_strand_id
1 'polypeptide(L)'
;NPKRVENRKELVAYLRQIFLQKTTEEWLNILTEAEIPNAPINTLDRVFADPQVRAREMLVEMEHPVGGKYQVVGSPMKLSETPVQYRIPPPFLGEHTEEVLRDILGYTPEAIGRLREEKAI
;
A
#
# COMPACT_ATOMS: atom_id res chain seq x y z
N ASN A 1 26.23 4.72 -22.92
CA ASN A 1 25.74 5.39 -24.15
C ASN A 1 25.44 6.88 -23.86
N PRO A 2 26.45 7.77 -23.90
CA PRO A 2 26.33 9.20 -23.52
C PRO A 2 25.48 10.01 -24.52
N LYS A 3 25.69 9.78 -25.82
CA LYS A 3 24.95 10.46 -26.89
C LYS A 3 23.44 10.27 -26.80
N ARG A 4 22.97 9.09 -26.37
CA ARG A 4 21.53 8.85 -26.13
C ARG A 4 20.96 9.77 -25.04
N VAL A 5 21.75 10.07 -24.02
CA VAL A 5 21.32 10.93 -22.90
C VAL A 5 21.30 12.40 -23.35
N GLU A 6 22.33 12.83 -24.08
CA GLU A 6 22.41 14.17 -24.69
C GLU A 6 21.21 14.44 -25.61
N ASN A 7 20.84 13.46 -26.44
CA ASN A 7 19.76 13.58 -27.43
C ASN A 7 18.40 13.06 -26.93
N ARG A 8 18.22 12.92 -25.61
CA ARG A 8 17.02 12.29 -25.02
C ARG A 8 15.72 12.98 -25.45
N LYS A 9 15.70 14.31 -25.49
CA LYS A 9 14.47 15.08 -25.80
C LYS A 9 13.95 14.75 -27.19
N GLU A 10 14.84 14.78 -28.18
CA GLU A 10 14.53 14.47 -29.57
C GLU A 10 14.14 12.99 -29.72
N LEU A 11 14.92 12.08 -29.14
CA LEU A 11 14.61 10.65 -29.16
C LEU A 11 13.23 10.34 -28.57
N VAL A 12 12.86 10.93 -27.44
CA VAL A 12 11.55 10.72 -26.80
C VAL A 12 10.42 11.27 -27.67
N ALA A 13 10.63 12.39 -28.37
CA ALA A 13 9.63 12.94 -29.29
C ALA A 13 9.36 11.98 -30.46
N TYR A 14 10.40 11.40 -31.05
CA TYR A 14 10.26 10.38 -32.09
C TYR A 14 9.58 9.11 -31.59
N LEU A 15 10.01 8.58 -30.45
CA LEU A 15 9.43 7.37 -29.87
C LEU A 15 7.95 7.56 -29.51
N ARG A 16 7.55 8.75 -29.03
CA ARG A 16 6.14 9.05 -28.73
C ARG A 16 5.26 8.87 -29.96
N GLN A 17 5.69 9.34 -31.13
CA GLN A 17 4.91 9.19 -32.36
C GLN A 17 4.71 7.72 -32.72
N ILE A 18 5.73 6.88 -32.51
CA ILE A 18 5.65 5.44 -32.72
C ILE A 18 4.69 4.80 -31.71
N PHE A 19 4.85 5.07 -30.42
CA PHE A 19 4.03 4.46 -29.37
C PHE A 19 2.53 4.80 -29.49
N LEU A 20 2.17 5.91 -30.13
CA LEU A 20 0.77 6.26 -30.41
C LEU A 20 0.11 5.42 -31.51
N GLN A 21 0.87 4.63 -32.27
CA GLN A 21 0.34 3.87 -33.41
C GLN A 21 -0.31 2.53 -33.03
N LYS A 22 -0.16 2.08 -31.78
CA LYS A 22 -0.73 0.82 -31.29
C LYS A 22 -1.24 0.99 -29.88
N THR A 23 -2.15 0.12 -29.48
CA THR A 23 -2.64 0.03 -28.11
C THR A 23 -1.53 -0.42 -27.16
N THR A 24 -1.72 -0.19 -25.86
CA THR A 24 -0.80 -0.67 -24.83
C THR A 24 -0.60 -2.19 -24.91
N GLU A 25 -1.67 -2.96 -25.10
CA GLU A 25 -1.61 -4.43 -25.13
C GLU A 25 -0.78 -4.94 -26.31
N GLU A 26 -0.96 -4.35 -27.49
CA GLU A 26 -0.12 -4.67 -28.66
C GLU A 26 1.37 -4.37 -28.40
N TRP A 27 1.68 -3.23 -27.77
CA TRP A 27 3.06 -2.91 -27.41
C TRP A 27 3.64 -3.85 -26.35
N LEU A 28 2.86 -4.25 -25.35
CA LEU A 28 3.31 -5.22 -24.34
C LEU A 28 3.74 -6.53 -25.00
N ASN A 29 2.93 -7.05 -25.93
CA ASN A 29 3.25 -8.29 -26.65
C ASN A 29 4.53 -8.12 -27.48
N ILE A 30 4.60 -7.09 -28.33
CA ILE A 30 5.76 -6.84 -29.20
C ILE A 30 7.05 -6.67 -28.39
N LEU A 31 7.01 -5.89 -27.31
CA LEU A 31 8.20 -5.60 -26.51
C LEU A 31 8.62 -6.82 -25.67
N THR A 32 7.67 -7.62 -25.18
CA THR A 32 7.97 -8.84 -24.42
C THR A 32 8.57 -9.92 -25.31
N GLU A 33 8.04 -10.13 -26.51
CA GLU A 33 8.62 -11.04 -27.51
C GLU A 33 10.06 -10.63 -27.90
N ALA A 34 10.34 -9.33 -27.90
CA ALA A 34 11.67 -8.78 -28.14
C ALA A 34 12.57 -8.76 -26.89
N GLU A 35 12.14 -9.35 -25.77
CA GLU A 35 12.85 -9.36 -24.48
C GLU A 35 13.18 -7.96 -23.94
N ILE A 36 12.40 -6.95 -24.32
CA ILE A 36 12.55 -5.56 -23.86
C ILE A 36 11.73 -5.39 -22.58
N PRO A 37 12.33 -4.94 -21.46
CA PRO A 37 11.59 -4.66 -20.24
C PRO A 37 10.50 -3.60 -20.47
N ASN A 38 9.26 -3.98 -20.20
CA ASN A 38 8.09 -3.15 -20.42
C ASN A 38 7.02 -3.43 -19.36
N ALA A 39 6.14 -2.46 -19.11
CA ALA A 39 5.00 -2.59 -18.23
C ALA A 39 3.94 -1.54 -18.57
N PRO A 40 2.64 -1.85 -18.40
CA PRO A 40 1.59 -0.85 -18.56
C PRO A 40 1.56 0.12 -17.37
N ILE A 41 0.98 1.30 -17.59
CA ILE A 41 0.53 2.16 -16.49
C ILE A 41 -0.84 1.66 -16.07
N ASN A 42 -0.93 1.06 -14.88
CA ASN A 42 -2.17 0.48 -14.36
C ASN A 42 -3.00 1.50 -13.58
N THR A 43 -4.32 1.42 -13.74
CA THR A 43 -5.31 2.01 -12.83
C THR A 43 -5.48 1.12 -11.59
N LEU A 44 -6.11 1.64 -10.53
CA LEU A 44 -6.25 0.88 -9.27
C LEU A 44 -7.02 -0.43 -9.44
N ASP A 45 -8.10 -0.43 -10.23
CA ASP A 45 -8.86 -1.64 -10.56
C ASP A 45 -7.98 -2.70 -11.25
N ARG A 46 -7.09 -2.28 -12.16
CA ARG A 46 -6.13 -3.18 -12.82
C ARG A 46 -5.07 -3.70 -11.85
N VAL A 47 -4.55 -2.85 -10.97
CA VAL A 47 -3.59 -3.27 -9.93
C VAL A 47 -4.20 -4.36 -9.05
N PHE A 48 -5.42 -4.18 -8.56
CA PHE A 48 -6.05 -5.16 -7.68
C PHE A 48 -6.59 -6.41 -8.41
N ALA A 49 -6.77 -6.32 -9.73
CA ALA A 49 -7.07 -7.48 -10.57
C ALA A 49 -5.81 -8.28 -10.96
N ASP A 50 -4.61 -7.71 -10.80
CA ASP A 50 -3.35 -8.31 -11.23
C ASP A 50 -3.12 -9.67 -10.53
N PRO A 51 -2.80 -10.75 -11.30
CA PRO A 51 -2.55 -12.07 -10.73
C PRO A 51 -1.46 -12.08 -9.67
N GLN A 52 -0.41 -11.28 -9.81
CA GLN A 52 0.68 -11.20 -8.85
C GLN A 52 0.22 -10.51 -7.56
N VAL A 53 -0.61 -9.47 -7.64
CA VAL A 53 -1.17 -8.79 -6.46
C VAL A 53 -2.07 -9.74 -5.66
N ARG A 54 -2.87 -10.56 -6.36
CA ARG A 54 -3.72 -11.60 -5.75
C ARG A 54 -2.89 -12.75 -5.16
N ALA A 55 -1.93 -13.28 -5.91
CA ALA A 55 -1.04 -14.35 -5.46
C ALA A 55 -0.20 -13.94 -4.25
N ARG A 56 0.08 -12.64 -4.11
CA ARG A 56 0.77 -12.07 -2.96
C ARG A 56 -0.15 -11.64 -1.82
N GLU A 57 -1.47 -11.88 -1.91
CA GLU A 57 -2.43 -11.53 -0.85
C GLU A 57 -2.26 -10.07 -0.38
N MET A 58 -2.17 -9.16 -1.35
CA MET A 58 -1.89 -7.75 -1.09
C MET A 58 -3.12 -6.94 -0.69
N LEU A 59 -4.32 -7.51 -0.79
CA LEU A 59 -5.54 -6.93 -0.25
C LEU A 59 -5.94 -7.71 1.00
N VAL A 60 -5.97 -7.03 2.14
CA VAL A 60 -6.37 -7.59 3.42
C VAL A 60 -7.76 -7.07 3.76
N GLU A 61 -8.70 -7.98 3.98
CA GLU A 61 -10.02 -7.64 4.51
C GLU A 61 -9.93 -7.48 6.04
N MET A 62 -10.50 -6.39 6.55
CA MET A 62 -10.58 -6.09 7.97
C MET A 62 -11.99 -5.63 8.32
N GLU A 63 -12.39 -5.77 9.58
CA GLU A 63 -13.68 -5.33 10.09
C GLU A 63 -13.47 -4.29 11.20
N HIS A 64 -14.00 -3.09 11.00
CA HIS A 64 -13.97 -2.02 11.99
C HIS A 64 -15.32 -1.96 12.72
N PRO A 65 -15.38 -1.88 14.06
CA PRO A 65 -16.62 -2.01 14.83
C PRO A 65 -17.74 -1.05 14.40
N VAL A 66 -17.38 0.14 13.91
CA VAL A 66 -18.33 1.15 13.41
C VAL A 66 -18.29 1.30 11.89
N GLY A 67 -17.17 0.91 11.26
CA GLY A 67 -16.90 1.14 9.83
C GLY A 67 -17.31 -0.02 8.93
N GLY A 68 -17.66 -1.17 9.52
CA GLY A 68 -17.95 -2.39 8.79
C GLY A 68 -16.70 -2.99 8.15
N LYS A 69 -16.91 -3.83 7.13
CA LYS A 69 -15.84 -4.46 6.37
C LYS A 69 -15.18 -3.48 5.40
N TYR A 70 -13.86 -3.50 5.36
CA TYR A 70 -13.07 -2.70 4.44
C TYR A 70 -11.79 -3.44 4.04
N GLN A 71 -11.14 -2.96 2.97
CA GLN A 71 -9.90 -3.54 2.48
C GLN A 71 -8.75 -2.54 2.64
N VAL A 72 -7.59 -3.05 3.01
CA VAL A 72 -6.34 -2.29 3.08
C VAL A 72 -5.25 -2.97 2.27
N VAL A 73 -4.26 -2.19 1.84
CA VAL A 73 -3.06 -2.72 1.21
C VAL A 73 -2.19 -3.39 2.27
N GLY A 74 -1.96 -4.69 2.09
CA GLY A 74 -1.10 -5.49 2.93
C GLY A 74 0.39 -5.14 2.76
N SER A 75 1.21 -5.71 3.64
CA SER A 75 2.65 -5.55 3.64
C SER A 75 3.22 -6.30 2.44
N PRO A 76 4.15 -5.68 1.68
CA PRO A 76 4.82 -6.37 0.59
C PRO A 76 5.76 -7.48 1.11
N MET A 77 6.15 -7.42 2.39
CA MET A 77 7.05 -8.38 3.03
C MET A 77 6.28 -9.66 3.38
N LYS A 78 6.79 -10.79 2.89
CA LYS A 78 6.29 -12.13 3.21
C LYS A 78 7.42 -12.91 3.88
N LEU A 79 7.31 -13.05 5.20
CA LEU A 79 8.32 -13.68 6.05
C LEU A 79 7.84 -15.07 6.45
N SER A 80 8.66 -16.10 6.25
CA SER A 80 8.28 -17.50 6.50
C SER A 80 8.15 -17.83 7.99
N GLU A 81 9.00 -17.25 8.83
CA GLU A 81 9.01 -17.52 10.29
C GLU A 81 8.13 -16.54 11.08
N THR A 82 8.04 -15.30 10.62
CA THR A 82 7.33 -14.20 11.30
C THR A 82 6.37 -13.48 10.36
N PRO A 83 5.35 -14.19 9.82
CA PRO A 83 4.41 -13.59 8.88
C PRO A 83 3.72 -12.37 9.48
N VAL A 84 3.51 -11.34 8.66
CA VAL A 84 2.77 -10.14 9.06
C VAL A 84 1.33 -10.52 9.39
N GLN A 85 0.85 -10.13 10.57
CA GLN A 85 -0.51 -10.42 11.03
C GLN A 85 -1.33 -9.13 11.17
N TYR A 86 -2.56 -9.17 10.67
CA TYR A 86 -3.54 -8.08 10.75
C TYR A 86 -4.60 -8.48 11.77
N ARG A 87 -4.33 -8.21 13.05
CA ARG A 87 -5.14 -8.75 14.17
C ARG A 87 -6.24 -7.83 14.65
N ILE A 88 -5.97 -6.54 14.70
CA ILE A 88 -6.89 -5.53 15.23
C ILE A 88 -7.08 -4.40 14.23
N PRO A 89 -8.31 -3.87 14.08
CA PRO A 89 -8.54 -2.67 13.29
C PRO A 89 -7.86 -1.45 13.94
N PRO A 90 -7.72 -0.34 13.20
CA PRO A 90 -7.28 0.92 13.78
C PRO A 90 -8.13 1.28 15.01
N PRO A 91 -7.51 1.72 16.11
CA PRO A 91 -8.23 2.01 17.34
C PRO A 91 -9.05 3.29 17.24
N PHE A 92 -10.09 3.39 18.07
CA PHE A 92 -10.75 4.66 18.33
C PHE A 92 -9.82 5.64 19.05
N LEU A 93 -10.17 6.93 18.95
CA LEU A 93 -9.52 7.96 19.74
C LEU A 93 -9.66 7.63 21.23
N GLY A 94 -8.54 7.38 21.89
CA GLY A 94 -8.47 7.11 23.33
C GLY A 94 -8.82 5.67 23.75
N GLU A 95 -9.02 4.74 22.81
CA GLU A 95 -9.43 3.35 23.12
C GLU A 95 -8.50 2.67 24.13
N HIS A 96 -7.19 2.84 23.98
CA HIS A 96 -6.18 2.21 24.83
C HIS A 96 -5.60 3.16 25.89
N THR A 97 -6.15 4.36 26.08
CA THR A 97 -5.57 5.35 27.01
C THR A 97 -5.47 4.79 28.44
N GLU A 98 -6.54 4.16 28.92
CA GLU A 98 -6.58 3.62 30.28
C GLU A 98 -5.72 2.36 30.43
N GLU A 99 -5.70 1.48 29.44
CA GLU A 99 -4.83 0.30 29.39
C GLU A 99 -3.35 0.71 29.51
N VAL A 100 -2.92 1.70 28.73
CA VAL A 100 -1.53 2.19 28.77
C VAL A 100 -1.20 2.82 30.14
N LEU A 101 -2.08 3.69 30.66
CA LEU A 101 -1.83 4.35 31.94
C LEU A 101 -1.75 3.36 33.10
N ARG A 102 -2.63 2.36 33.13
CA ARG A 102 -2.69 1.38 34.21
C ARG A 102 -1.63 0.30 34.04
N ASP A 103 -1.59 -0.36 32.90
CA ASP A 103 -0.89 -1.64 32.72
C ASP A 103 0.58 -1.44 32.29
N ILE A 104 0.88 -0.33 31.60
CA ILE A 104 2.26 0.00 31.16
C ILE A 104 2.91 1.01 32.11
N LEU A 105 2.19 2.06 32.49
CA LEU A 105 2.73 3.15 33.32
C LEU A 105 2.47 2.98 34.82
N GLY A 106 1.61 2.03 35.23
CA GLY A 106 1.38 1.71 36.63
C GLY A 106 0.59 2.76 37.42
N TYR A 107 -0.21 3.59 36.74
CA TYR A 107 -1.02 4.61 37.41
C TYR A 107 -2.15 3.95 38.21
N THR A 108 -2.41 4.47 39.41
CA THR A 108 -3.55 4.02 40.20
C THR A 108 -4.86 4.54 39.61
N PRO A 109 -6.01 3.88 39.87
CA PRO A 109 -7.31 4.37 39.43
C PRO A 109 -7.59 5.83 39.82
N GLU A 110 -7.11 6.25 40.99
CA GLU A 110 -7.26 7.63 41.49
C GLU A 110 -6.42 8.63 40.68
N ALA A 111 -5.22 8.25 40.27
CA ALA A 111 -4.38 9.08 39.41
C ALA A 111 -5.00 9.24 38.01
N ILE A 112 -5.55 8.16 37.45
CA ILE A 112 -6.24 8.19 36.15
C ILE A 112 -7.51 9.06 36.24
N GLY A 113 -8.27 8.94 37.34
CA GLY A 113 -9.45 9.79 37.60
C GLY A 113 -9.11 11.28 37.58
N ARG A 114 -8.03 11.69 38.26
CA ARG A 114 -7.56 13.08 38.25
C ARG A 114 -7.20 13.59 36.86
N LEU A 115 -6.53 12.77 36.05
CA LEU A 115 -6.20 13.15 34.68
C LEU A 115 -7.44 13.40 33.82
N ARG A 116 -8.53 12.62 34.02
CA ARG A 116 -9.81 12.85 33.34
C ARG A 116 -10.46 14.15 33.80
N GLU A 117 -10.43 14.44 35.10
CA GLU A 117 -10.99 15.68 35.66
C GLU A 117 -10.25 16.93 35.14
N GLU A 118 -8.93 16.83 35.02
CA GLU A 118 -8.05 17.89 34.48
C GLU A 118 -8.13 18.01 32.95
N LYS A 119 -8.85 17.10 32.26
CA LYS A 119 -8.92 17.00 30.79
C LYS A 119 -7.54 16.80 30.14
N ALA A 120 -6.64 16.14 30.86
CA ALA A 120 -5.34 15.72 30.33
C ALA A 120 -5.47 14.44 29.48
N ILE A 121 -6.56 13.68 29.67
CA ILE A 121 -6.94 12.48 28.91
C ILE A 121 -8.45 12.42 28.64
#